data_AF-H9MAA8-F1
#
_entry.id   AF-H9MAA8-F1
#
_cell.length_a   1.000
_cell.length_b   1.000
_cell.length_c   1.000
_cell.angle_alpha   90.00
_cell.angle_beta   90.00
_cell.angle_gamma   90.00
#
_symmetry.space_group_name_H-M   'P 1'
#
loop_
_entity.id
_entity.type
_entity.pdbx_description
1 polymer ?
#
loop_
_entity_poly.entity_id
_entity_poly.type
_entity_poly.pdbx_seq_one_letter_code
_entity_poly.pdbx_strand_id
1 'polypeptide(L)'
;GVVIGASLGGAVALVCVALLVFCVLRNRGLSHKQTSISEGPKPSSSMIENTKKNLISGISDFIEKPFLYSIEDLQKATQNFSPLSNIGGSVYKGTIGGKDYAIKMMKGDISQELRLLQKVNHTNL
;
A
#
# COMPACT_ATOMS: atom_id res chain seq x y z
N GLY A 1 -21.36 -52.24 -9.51
CA GLY A 1 -21.69 -50.94 -8.88
C GLY A 1 -20.43 -50.11 -8.75
N VAL A 2 -20.18 -49.19 -9.69
CA VAL A 2 -18.95 -48.37 -9.75
C VAL A 2 -19.24 -46.88 -9.52
N VAL A 3 -20.52 -46.47 -9.49
CA VAL A 3 -20.91 -45.06 -9.54
C VAL A 3 -20.82 -44.34 -8.17
N ILE A 4 -20.70 -45.06 -7.06
CA ILE A 4 -20.79 -44.45 -5.72
C ILE A 4 -19.44 -43.88 -5.23
N GLY A 5 -18.31 -44.21 -5.89
CA GLY A 5 -16.98 -43.73 -5.49
C GLY A 5 -16.58 -42.34 -6.00
N ALA A 6 -17.34 -41.76 -6.94
CA ALA A 6 -16.94 -40.52 -7.62
C ALA A 6 -17.40 -39.22 -6.94
N SER A 7 -18.32 -39.29 -5.96
CA SER A 7 -18.96 -38.09 -5.40
C SER A 7 -18.16 -37.40 -4.29
N LEU A 8 -17.45 -38.14 -3.45
CA LEU A 8 -16.72 -37.57 -2.31
C LEU A 8 -15.41 -36.89 -2.74
N GLY A 9 -14.70 -37.47 -3.71
CA GLY A 9 -13.45 -36.89 -4.25
C GLY A 9 -13.70 -35.62 -5.06
N GLY A 10 -14.81 -35.55 -5.81
CA GLY A 10 -15.19 -34.37 -6.59
C GLY A 10 -15.46 -33.15 -5.72
N ALA A 11 -16.21 -33.32 -4.61
CA ALA A 11 -16.51 -32.22 -3.70
C ALA A 11 -15.24 -31.66 -3.03
N VAL A 12 -14.33 -32.53 -2.56
CA VAL A 12 -13.06 -32.11 -1.97
C VAL A 12 -12.18 -31.41 -3.00
N ALA A 13 -12.06 -31.95 -4.21
CA ALA A 13 -11.29 -31.32 -5.28
C ALA A 13 -11.86 -29.95 -5.67
N LEU A 14 -13.19 -29.80 -5.77
CA LEU A 14 -13.83 -28.53 -6.07
C LEU A 14 -13.62 -27.50 -4.96
N VAL A 15 -13.70 -27.89 -3.69
CA VAL A 15 -13.41 -26.99 -2.55
C VAL A 15 -11.93 -26.59 -2.55
N CYS A 16 -11.01 -27.52 -2.78
CA CYS A 16 -9.59 -27.21 -2.89
C CYS A 16 -9.30 -26.25 -4.05
N VAL A 17 -9.89 -26.48 -5.23
CA VAL A 17 -9.75 -25.59 -6.38
C VAL A 17 -10.39 -24.22 -6.10
N ALA A 18 -11.56 -24.16 -5.47
CA ALA A 18 -12.19 -22.91 -5.09
C ALA A 18 -11.35 -22.12 -4.08
N LEU A 19 -10.75 -22.79 -3.09
CA LEU A 19 -9.82 -22.17 -2.14
C LEU A 19 -8.54 -21.71 -2.82
N LEU A 20 -7.96 -22.51 -3.72
CA LEU A 20 -6.79 -22.13 -4.49
C LEU A 20 -7.08 -20.94 -5.40
N VAL A 21 -8.21 -20.94 -6.10
CA VAL A 21 -8.67 -19.82 -6.94
C VAL A 21 -8.96 -18.61 -6.08
N PHE A 22 -9.63 -18.74 -4.94
CA PHE A 22 -9.87 -17.62 -4.03
C PHE A 22 -8.57 -17.06 -3.45
N CYS A 23 -7.63 -17.91 -3.02
CA CYS A 23 -6.31 -17.53 -2.56
C CYS A 23 -5.51 -16.86 -3.68
N VAL A 24 -5.54 -17.39 -4.90
CA VAL A 24 -4.86 -16.82 -6.07
C VAL A 24 -5.54 -15.54 -6.52
N LEU A 25 -6.87 -15.40 -6.44
CA LEU A 25 -7.60 -14.17 -6.79
C LEU A 25 -7.38 -13.08 -5.74
N ARG A 26 -7.40 -13.44 -4.45
CA ARG A 26 -7.05 -12.56 -3.34
C ARG A 26 -5.58 -12.14 -3.41
N ASN A 27 -4.71 -13.06 -3.84
CA ASN A 27 -3.32 -12.78 -4.17
C ASN A 27 -3.16 -12.19 -5.58
N ARG A 28 -4.18 -12.07 -6.43
CA ARG A 28 -4.08 -11.39 -7.74
C ARG A 28 -4.38 -9.89 -7.66
N GLY A 29 -4.63 -9.40 -6.45
CA GLY A 29 -4.19 -8.05 -6.10
C GLY A 29 -2.67 -7.88 -6.18
N LEU A 30 -1.89 -8.98 -6.29
CA LEU A 30 -0.52 -8.94 -6.79
C LEU A 30 -0.51 -8.76 -8.31
N SER A 31 0.01 -7.61 -8.72
CA SER A 31 0.93 -7.48 -9.84
C SER A 31 0.42 -7.94 -11.21
N HIS A 32 -0.28 -7.04 -11.92
CA HIS A 32 -0.01 -6.77 -13.34
C HIS A 32 -0.57 -5.41 -13.78
N LYS A 33 0.29 -4.39 -13.87
CA LYS A 33 0.47 -3.60 -15.10
C LYS A 33 1.81 -2.88 -15.06
N GLN A 34 2.80 -3.52 -15.67
CA GLN A 34 3.94 -2.83 -16.25
C GLN A 34 3.36 -1.91 -17.33
N THR A 35 3.47 -0.59 -17.16
CA THR A 35 3.49 0.35 -18.28
C THR A 35 4.79 1.13 -18.12
N SER A 36 5.63 0.94 -19.12
CA SER A 36 6.87 1.65 -19.41
C SER A 36 6.72 3.17 -19.30
N ILE A 37 7.71 3.80 -18.67
CA ILE A 37 8.20 5.18 -18.83
C ILE A 37 7.13 6.26 -19.05
N SER A 38 6.95 7.14 -18.06
CA SER A 38 7.11 8.60 -18.21
C SER A 38 6.26 9.33 -17.16
N GLU A 39 6.94 10.22 -16.42
CA GLU A 39 6.41 11.35 -15.67
C GLU A 39 5.39 11.08 -14.53
N GLY A 40 5.70 11.64 -13.36
CA GLY A 40 4.88 11.51 -12.16
C GLY A 40 3.41 11.89 -12.40
N PRO A 41 2.44 11.25 -11.72
CA PRO A 41 1.04 11.58 -11.86
C PRO A 41 0.78 13.05 -11.46
N LYS A 42 0.25 13.85 -12.38
CA LYS A 42 -0.42 15.11 -12.06
C LYS A 42 -1.65 14.80 -11.19
N PRO A 43 -1.72 15.25 -9.93
CA PRO A 43 -2.93 15.09 -9.13
C PRO A 43 -3.92 16.20 -9.48
N SER A 44 -5.21 15.88 -9.39
CA SER A 44 -6.32 16.82 -9.44
C SER A 44 -6.10 18.00 -8.47
N SER A 45 -6.37 19.20 -8.97
CA SER A 45 -5.46 20.34 -8.82
C SER A 45 -5.62 21.22 -7.57
N SER A 46 -6.69 21.15 -6.77
CA SER A 46 -6.93 22.21 -5.77
C SER A 46 -6.59 21.80 -4.32
N MET A 47 -7.08 20.64 -3.86
CA MET A 47 -6.95 20.25 -2.45
C MET A 47 -5.53 19.77 -2.13
N ILE A 48 -4.97 18.93 -3.00
CA ILE A 48 -3.60 18.44 -2.87
C ILE A 48 -2.59 19.59 -3.01
N GLU A 49 -2.87 20.60 -3.83
CA GLU A 49 -1.99 21.77 -3.98
C GLU A 49 -1.96 22.62 -2.71
N ASN A 50 -3.11 22.86 -2.07
CA ASN A 50 -3.16 23.60 -0.81
C ASN A 50 -2.51 22.84 0.35
N THR A 51 -2.72 21.52 0.46
CA THR A 51 -2.02 20.69 1.44
C THR A 51 -0.51 20.65 1.17
N LYS A 52 -0.10 20.55 -0.10
CA LYS A 52 1.30 20.69 -0.51
C LYS A 52 1.89 22.02 -0.08
N LYS A 53 1.23 23.14 -0.37
CA LYS A 53 1.74 24.49 -0.02
C LYS A 53 1.92 24.64 1.50
N ASN A 54 0.97 24.17 2.30
CA ASN A 54 1.06 24.25 3.76
C ASN A 54 2.14 23.30 4.34
N LEU A 55 2.24 22.06 3.84
CA LEU A 55 3.28 21.14 4.30
C LEU A 55 4.67 21.63 3.87
N ILE A 56 4.81 21.99 2.59
CA ILE A 56 6.07 22.41 1.98
C ILE A 56 6.53 23.74 2.57
N SER A 57 5.66 24.72 2.84
CA SER A 57 6.14 26.00 3.41
C SER A 57 6.69 25.85 4.83
N GLY A 58 6.26 24.82 5.59
CA GLY A 58 6.83 24.52 6.92
C GLY A 58 8.16 23.77 6.90
N ILE A 59 8.56 23.21 5.76
CA ILE A 59 9.71 22.27 5.62
C ILE A 59 10.60 22.57 4.41
N SER A 60 10.35 23.67 3.69
CA SER A 60 10.93 24.01 2.37
C SER A 60 12.46 24.07 2.36
N ASP A 61 13.07 24.39 3.50
CA ASP A 61 14.52 24.58 3.59
C ASP A 61 15.29 23.25 3.72
N PHE A 62 14.59 22.11 3.90
CA PHE A 62 15.22 20.87 4.40
C PHE A 62 15.02 19.62 3.53
N ILE A 63 14.21 19.62 2.46
CA ILE A 63 14.01 18.43 1.60
C ILE A 63 13.93 18.77 0.10
N GLU A 64 14.67 18.00 -0.70
CA GLU A 64 14.39 17.80 -2.12
C GLU A 64 13.05 17.05 -2.27
N LYS A 65 11.96 17.83 -2.30
CA LYS A 65 10.56 17.49 -2.59
C LYS A 65 10.03 16.12 -2.07
N PRO A 66 9.23 16.09 -0.98
CA PRO A 66 8.62 14.84 -0.52
C PRO A 66 7.64 14.26 -1.56
N PHE A 67 7.65 12.94 -1.71
CA PHE A 67 6.66 12.22 -2.51
C PHE A 67 5.30 12.27 -1.81
N LEU A 68 4.29 12.82 -2.48
CA LEU A 68 2.91 12.79 -2.01
C LEU A 68 2.17 11.64 -2.65
N TYR A 69 1.54 10.81 -1.81
CA TYR A 69 0.58 9.79 -2.22
C TYR A 69 -0.81 10.18 -1.73
N SER A 70 -1.85 9.85 -2.49
CA SER A 70 -3.22 10.05 -2.02
C SER A 70 -3.59 8.98 -0.98
N ILE A 71 -4.63 9.23 -0.20
CA ILE A 71 -5.12 8.21 0.75
C ILE A 71 -5.58 6.96 0.01
N GLU A 72 -6.19 7.12 -1.17
CA GLU A 72 -6.63 6.01 -2.00
C GLU A 72 -5.45 5.17 -2.49
N ASP A 73 -4.32 5.79 -2.82
CA ASP A 73 -3.10 5.07 -3.20
C ASP A 73 -2.56 4.23 -2.04
N LEU A 74 -2.54 4.81 -0.83
CA LEU A 74 -2.11 4.10 0.38
C LEU A 74 -3.07 2.97 0.76
N GLN A 75 -4.39 3.17 0.61
CA GLN A 75 -5.39 2.12 0.81
C GLN A 75 -5.20 0.98 -0.17
N LYS A 76 -5.02 1.27 -1.46
CA LYS A 76 -4.75 0.22 -2.47
C LYS A 76 -3.48 -0.55 -2.13
N ALA A 77 -2.41 0.15 -1.77
CA ALA A 77 -1.13 -0.45 -1.43
C ALA A 77 -1.20 -1.40 -0.22
N THR A 78 -2.06 -1.10 0.75
CA THR A 78 -2.16 -1.81 2.04
C THR A 78 -3.35 -2.75 2.15
N GLN A 79 -4.11 -2.97 1.06
CA GLN A 79 -5.39 -3.70 1.08
C GLN A 79 -6.39 -3.08 2.09
N ASN A 80 -6.53 -1.76 2.02
CA ASN A 80 -7.34 -0.94 2.92
C ASN A 80 -6.91 -1.06 4.40
N PHE A 81 -5.60 -0.93 4.65
CA PHE A 81 -5.01 -1.08 5.99
C PHE A 81 -5.44 -2.39 6.68
N SER A 82 -5.45 -3.49 5.92
CA SER A 82 -5.84 -4.81 6.42
C SER A 82 -4.93 -5.27 7.56
N PRO A 83 -5.45 -6.02 8.55
CA PRO A 83 -4.60 -6.69 9.54
C PRO A 83 -3.53 -7.60 8.91
N LEU A 84 -3.77 -8.13 7.70
CA LEU A 84 -2.79 -8.95 6.96
C LEU A 84 -1.56 -8.16 6.49
N SER A 85 -1.70 -6.86 6.29
CA SER A 85 -0.59 -5.98 5.93
C SER A 85 0.04 -5.34 7.17
N ASN A 86 -0.55 -5.46 8.36
CA ASN A 86 0.02 -4.89 9.58
C ASN A 86 1.31 -5.63 9.96
N ILE A 87 2.42 -4.89 10.06
CA ILE A 87 3.73 -5.42 10.44
C ILE A 87 4.12 -5.05 11.87
N GLY A 88 3.22 -4.39 12.60
CA GLY A 88 3.37 -4.00 13.99
C GLY A 88 2.81 -2.62 14.28
N GLY A 89 2.06 -2.50 15.39
CA GLY A 89 1.52 -1.22 15.85
C GLY A 89 0.68 -0.52 14.77
N SER A 90 1.07 0.72 14.42
CA SER A 90 0.43 1.50 13.36
C SER A 90 1.12 1.39 12.00
N VAL A 91 2.00 0.41 11.80
CA VAL A 91 2.79 0.25 10.57
C VAL A 91 2.26 -0.90 9.72
N TYR A 92 2.09 -0.62 8.42
CA TYR A 92 1.56 -1.57 7.43
C TYR A 92 2.54 -1.72 6.27
N LYS A 93 2.74 -2.95 5.79
CA LYS A 93 3.41 -3.21 4.52
C LYS A 93 2.51 -2.80 3.37
N GLY A 94 3.01 -1.98 2.46
CA GLY A 94 2.33 -1.66 1.21
C GLY A 94 3.26 -1.72 0.01
N THR A 95 2.72 -2.05 -1.15
CA THR A 95 3.47 -2.08 -2.41
C THR A 95 2.96 -0.98 -3.33
N ILE A 96 3.84 -0.03 -3.69
CA ILE A 96 3.52 1.09 -4.58
C ILE A 96 4.52 1.07 -5.75
N GLY A 97 4.03 1.00 -6.98
CA GLY A 97 4.89 0.93 -8.16
C GLY A 97 5.82 -0.30 -8.17
N GLY A 98 5.40 -1.40 -7.55
CA GLY A 98 6.21 -2.63 -7.44
C GLY A 98 7.32 -2.60 -6.38
N LYS A 99 7.44 -1.51 -5.62
CA LYS A 99 8.37 -1.41 -4.48
C LYS A 99 7.62 -1.53 -3.16
N ASP A 100 8.20 -2.25 -2.21
CA ASP A 100 7.66 -2.42 -0.86
C ASP A 100 8.03 -1.23 0.04
N TYR A 101 7.07 -0.78 0.84
CA TYR A 101 7.17 0.33 1.78
C TYR A 101 6.55 -0.05 3.13
N ALA A 102 7.10 0.52 4.20
CA ALA A 102 6.46 0.55 5.51
C ALA A 102 5.65 1.85 5.64
N ILE A 103 4.33 1.72 5.71
CA ILE A 103 3.38 2.83 5.77
C ILE A 103 2.88 2.95 7.20
N LYS A 104 3.34 3.98 7.91
CA LYS A 104 2.93 4.27 9.30
C LYS A 104 1.70 5.17 9.31
N MET A 105 0.60 4.67 9.86
CA MET A 105 -0.56 5.48 10.19
C MET A 105 -0.24 6.40 11.37
N MET A 106 -0.47 7.70 11.17
CA MET A 106 -0.31 8.71 12.19
C MET A 106 -1.66 9.27 12.63
N LYS A 107 -1.76 9.73 13.89
CA LYS A 107 -2.97 10.34 14.47
C LYS A 107 -2.61 11.69 15.07
N GLY A 108 -3.48 12.69 14.89
CA GLY A 108 -3.27 14.04 15.42
C GLY A 108 -2.34 14.90 14.58
N ASP A 109 -1.80 15.97 15.18
CA ASP A 109 -0.80 16.83 14.54
C ASP A 109 0.57 16.12 14.54
N ILE A 110 1.13 15.94 13.35
CA ILE A 110 2.39 15.22 13.11
C ILE A 110 3.53 16.15 12.71
N SER A 111 3.30 17.47 12.73
CA SER A 111 4.25 18.47 12.20
C SER A 111 5.59 18.41 12.93
N GLN A 112 5.59 18.16 14.25
CA GLN A 112 6.82 18.00 15.03
C GLN A 112 7.57 16.70 14.72
N GLU A 113 6.88 15.56 14.66
CA GLU A 113 7.51 14.27 14.32
C GLU A 113 8.10 14.32 12.91
N LEU A 114 7.36 14.89 11.95
CA LEU A 114 7.86 15.07 10.58
C LEU A 114 9.10 15.96 10.55
N ARG A 115 9.10 17.09 11.27
CA ARG A 115 10.26 17.99 11.37
C ARG A 115 11.48 17.30 12.00
N LEU A 116 11.27 16.43 12.98
CA LEU A 116 12.34 15.64 13.59
C LEU A 116 12.91 14.64 12.57
N LEU A 117 12.06 13.81 11.95
CA LEU A 117 12.50 12.82 10.94
C LEU A 117 13.32 13.45 9.80
N GLN A 118 12.99 14.68 9.41
CA GLN A 118 13.73 15.44 8.41
C GLN A 118 15.13 15.86 8.88
N LYS A 119 15.29 16.18 10.17
CA LYS A 119 16.55 16.67 10.73
C LYS A 119 17.54 15.55 11.07
N VAL A 120 17.06 14.36 11.42
CA VAL A 120 17.90 13.21 11.85
C VAL A 120 18.16 12.20 10.73
N ASN A 121 18.06 12.58 9.46
CA ASN A 121 18.38 11.70 8.33
C ASN A 121 19.89 11.36 8.29
N HIS A 122 20.27 10.33 9.04
CA HIS A 122 21.60 9.73 9.09
C HIS A 122 21.50 8.30 8.56
N THR A 123 22.53 7.82 7.87
CA THR A 123 22.55 6.54 7.13
C THR A 123 22.32 5.28 7.98
N ASN A 124 22.21 5.40 9.31
CA ASN A 124 22.01 4.30 10.25
C ASN A 124 20.71 4.42 11.08
N LEU A 125 19.73 5.21 10.60
CA LEU A 125 18.42 5.35 11.23
C LEU A 125 17.34 4.54 10.52
#